data_AF-A0A835HKC6-F1
#
_entry.id   AF-A0A835HKC6-F1
#
_cell.length_a   1.000
_cell.length_b   1.000
_cell.length_c   1.000
_cell.angle_alpha   90.00
_cell.angle_beta   90.00
_cell.angle_gamma   90.00
#
_symmetry.space_group_name_H-M   'P 1'
#
loop_
_entity.id
_entity.type
_entity.pdbx_description
1 polymer ?
#
loop_
_entity_poly.entity_id
_entity_poly.type
_entity_poly.pdbx_seq_one_letter_code
_entity_poly.pdbx_strand_id
1 'polypeptide(L)'
;MSPADVQYISTYRVRPLNSNKESGKIPLTPWDLTLLPVQYIQKGILFLKPQSRQTKEEQAFLVDQLKKSLAPTLDFFFPLAGRLAMEKHKDDSISFFIKCNDQGASLVHAPAEVLVSDILDPVYVPPVVYRFFPINYATNYDGLRLPLLSIQVTFLIDGIFIGCTMNHSVCDGSSFWHFMNSWSAVTRGKAGELVERGLGWAAWLLNQTITSHNDSEVRSSWEAWMKKPLLMTRSKAATGLITGSSPRFNVYENDFGWGKPIGVRSGCGNKSEGNISVYPGPVEGSVEIEACLLTNTLKAMGEDLEFSVYAKQLLFLFSFFFIKSIS
;
A
#
# COMPACT_ATOMS: atom_id res chain seq x y z
N MET A 1 15.64 6.55 -24.57
CA MET A 1 16.28 6.73 -23.24
C MET A 1 16.59 5.36 -22.69
N SER A 2 17.80 5.15 -22.16
CA SER A 2 18.16 3.95 -21.41
C SER A 2 17.13 3.71 -20.29
N PRO A 3 16.77 2.45 -19.95
CA PRO A 3 15.92 2.20 -18.79
C PRO A 3 16.62 2.80 -17.56
N ALA A 4 15.94 3.69 -16.84
CA ALA A 4 16.46 4.21 -15.58
C ALA A 4 16.64 3.04 -14.60
N ASP A 5 17.89 2.72 -14.29
CA ASP A 5 18.22 1.60 -13.42
C ASP A 5 18.08 2.01 -11.96
N VAL A 6 17.07 1.47 -11.29
CA VAL A 6 16.98 1.49 -9.83
C VAL A 6 18.05 0.54 -9.29
N GLN A 7 19.10 1.08 -8.68
CA GLN A 7 20.12 0.30 -7.98
C GLN A 7 19.74 0.15 -6.50
N TYR A 8 19.57 -1.09 -6.05
CA TYR A 8 19.33 -1.38 -4.64
C TYR A 8 20.62 -1.13 -3.84
N ILE A 9 20.63 -0.12 -2.97
CA ILE A 9 21.83 0.21 -2.19
C ILE A 9 21.92 -0.64 -0.93
N SER A 10 20.87 -0.66 -0.11
CA SER A 10 20.88 -1.48 1.09
C SER A 10 19.47 -1.85 1.55
N THR A 11 19.42 -2.96 2.28
CA THR A 11 18.21 -3.50 2.90
C THR A 11 18.44 -3.59 4.40
N TYR A 12 17.59 -2.91 5.16
CA TYR A 12 17.57 -2.91 6.61
C TYR A 12 16.41 -3.76 7.11
N ARG A 13 16.66 -4.54 8.15
CA ARG A 13 15.61 -5.26 8.87
C ARG A 13 15.28 -4.48 10.13
N VAL A 14 14.07 -3.93 10.19
CA VAL A 14 13.60 -3.10 11.32
C VAL A 14 12.69 -3.93 12.19
N ARG A 15 13.06 -4.08 13.46
CA ARG A 15 12.28 -4.81 14.48
C ARG A 15 11.56 -3.81 15.38
N PRO A 16 10.49 -4.24 16.06
CA PRO A 16 9.90 -3.49 17.16
C PRO A 16 10.98 -3.13 18.19
N LEU A 17 10.87 -1.96 18.81
CA LEU A 17 11.82 -1.48 19.80
C LEU A 17 11.71 -2.31 21.09
N ASN A 18 10.47 -2.62 21.49
CA ASN A 18 10.16 -3.40 22.67
C ASN A 18 9.77 -4.82 22.26
N SER A 19 10.76 -5.70 22.10
CA SER A 19 10.48 -7.10 21.76
C SER A 19 9.78 -7.79 22.93
N ASN A 20 8.50 -8.12 22.77
CA ASN A 20 7.77 -8.88 23.77
C ASN A 20 8.15 -10.36 23.67
N LYS A 21 8.67 -10.94 24.76
CA LYS A 21 9.10 -12.35 24.80
C LYS A 21 7.93 -13.35 24.74
N GLU A 22 6.71 -12.90 24.98
CA GLU A 22 5.49 -13.68 24.77
C GLU A 22 4.98 -13.48 23.34
N SER A 23 5.60 -14.19 22.40
CA SER A 23 5.24 -14.17 20.99
C SER A 23 3.81 -14.71 20.79
N GLY A 24 2.85 -13.81 20.60
CA GLY A 24 1.46 -14.16 20.31
C GLY A 24 1.29 -14.84 18.95
N LYS A 25 0.29 -15.73 18.87
CA LYS A 25 -0.26 -16.22 17.59
C LYS A 25 -1.57 -15.47 17.33
N ILE A 26 -1.72 -14.86 16.17
CA ILE A 26 -2.97 -14.24 15.74
C ILE A 26 -3.57 -15.11 14.63
N PRO A 27 -4.65 -15.86 14.89
CA PRO A 27 -5.29 -16.67 13.84
C PRO A 27 -5.85 -15.77 12.74
N LEU A 28 -5.70 -16.19 11.49
CA LEU A 28 -6.34 -15.51 10.38
C LEU A 28 -7.85 -15.78 10.40
N THR A 29 -8.64 -14.73 10.19
CA THR A 29 -10.07 -14.87 9.95
C THR A 29 -10.28 -15.46 8.55
N PRO A 30 -11.42 -16.10 8.28
CA PRO A 30 -11.65 -16.57 6.92
C PRO A 30 -11.70 -15.51 5.82
N TRP A 31 -12.02 -14.25 6.13
CA TRP A 31 -11.81 -13.16 5.17
C TRP A 31 -10.33 -13.02 4.80
N ASP A 32 -9.45 -13.06 5.79
CA ASP A 32 -7.99 -13.02 5.58
C ASP A 32 -7.50 -14.22 4.76
N LEU A 33 -8.11 -15.40 4.99
CA LEU A 33 -7.80 -16.63 4.23
C LEU A 33 -8.16 -16.50 2.75
N THR A 34 -9.26 -15.80 2.42
CA THR A 34 -9.63 -15.57 1.01
C THR A 34 -8.56 -14.80 0.24
N LEU A 35 -7.77 -13.98 0.93
CA LEU A 35 -6.71 -13.15 0.36
C LEU A 35 -5.37 -13.87 0.19
N LEU A 36 -5.17 -15.06 0.75
CA LEU A 36 -3.92 -15.83 0.61
C LEU A 36 -3.39 -15.95 -0.84
N PRO A 37 -4.23 -16.25 -1.86
CA PRO A 37 -3.80 -16.30 -3.27
C PRO A 37 -3.63 -14.92 -3.94
N VAL A 38 -4.02 -13.82 -3.29
CA VAL A 38 -3.90 -12.46 -3.83
C VAL A 38 -2.47 -11.95 -3.60
N GLN A 39 -2.03 -11.00 -4.43
CA GLN A 39 -0.72 -10.36 -4.24
C GLN A 39 -0.74 -9.41 -3.04
N TYR A 40 0.46 -9.09 -2.55
CA TYR A 40 0.63 -8.05 -1.54
C TYR A 40 0.05 -6.72 -2.04
N ILE A 41 -0.58 -5.97 -1.14
CA ILE A 41 -1.03 -4.62 -1.43
C ILE A 41 0.19 -3.69 -1.53
N GLN A 42 0.25 -2.88 -2.58
CA GLN A 42 1.33 -1.96 -2.91
C GLN A 42 0.78 -0.56 -3.17
N LYS A 43 1.08 0.37 -2.27
CA LYS A 43 0.70 1.78 -2.39
C LYS A 43 1.90 2.66 -2.10
N GLY A 44 2.09 3.65 -2.94
CA GLY A 44 3.22 4.56 -2.85
C GLY A 44 2.78 6.01 -2.89
N ILE A 45 3.54 6.82 -2.18
CA ILE A 45 3.32 8.27 -2.05
C ILE A 45 4.57 9.01 -2.51
N LEU A 46 4.37 10.07 -3.27
CA LEU A 46 5.41 10.87 -3.90
C LEU A 46 5.52 12.23 -3.24
N PHE A 47 6.74 12.71 -3.02
CA PHE A 47 7.06 13.99 -2.40
C PHE A 47 8.03 14.79 -3.27
N LEU A 48 7.94 16.12 -3.20
CA LEU A 48 9.02 16.99 -3.66
C LEU A 48 10.17 16.97 -2.65
N LYS A 49 11.40 16.96 -3.16
CA LYS A 49 12.59 17.02 -2.32
C LYS A 49 12.75 18.46 -1.79
N PRO A 50 13.02 18.66 -0.48
CA PRO A 50 13.37 19.96 0.06
C PRO A 50 14.67 20.48 -0.58
N GLN A 51 14.71 21.75 -0.99
CA GLN A 51 15.88 22.37 -1.63
C GLN A 51 17.17 22.26 -0.79
N SER A 52 17.05 22.11 0.53
CA SER A 52 18.14 21.97 1.48
C SER A 52 18.68 20.54 1.67
N ARG A 53 18.19 19.52 0.94
CA ARG A 53 18.50 18.10 1.22
C ARG A 53 18.94 17.31 -0.02
N GLN A 54 20.02 17.74 -0.67
CA GLN A 54 20.50 17.15 -1.92
C GLN A 54 21.69 16.20 -1.76
N THR A 55 22.42 16.27 -0.64
CA THR A 55 23.65 15.50 -0.45
C THR A 55 23.38 14.03 -0.11
N LYS A 56 24.38 13.16 -0.33
CA LYS A 56 24.26 11.72 0.01
C LYS A 56 24.15 11.53 1.53
N GLU A 57 24.81 12.38 2.31
CA GLU A 57 24.80 12.40 3.76
C GLU A 57 23.39 12.71 4.30
N GLU A 58 22.69 13.67 3.70
CA GLU A 58 21.32 14.01 4.06
C GLU A 58 20.34 12.89 3.71
N GLN A 59 20.52 12.23 2.57
CA GLN A 59 19.72 11.04 2.22
C GLN A 59 19.93 9.92 3.23
N ALA A 60 21.17 9.67 3.65
CA ALA A 60 21.48 8.67 4.68
C ALA A 60 20.86 9.05 6.03
N PHE A 61 20.89 10.33 6.41
CA PHE A 61 20.23 10.82 7.62
C PHE A 61 18.71 10.61 7.58
N LEU A 62 18.06 10.92 6.45
CA LEU A 62 16.62 10.70 6.27
C LEU A 62 16.24 9.22 6.39
N VAL A 63 17.02 8.33 5.75
CA VAL A 63 16.82 6.89 5.87
C VAL A 63 16.99 6.42 7.31
N ASP A 64 17.99 6.93 8.03
CA ASP A 64 18.19 6.60 9.44
C ASP A 64 17.04 7.12 10.33
N GLN A 65 16.51 8.31 10.07
CA GLN A 65 15.31 8.81 10.76
C GLN A 65 14.09 7.92 10.51
N LEU A 66 13.83 7.55 9.25
CA LEU A 66 12.75 6.63 8.89
C LEU A 66 12.90 5.26 9.56
N LYS A 67 14.14 4.75 9.64
CA LYS A 67 14.45 3.50 10.33
C LYS A 67 14.16 3.60 11.83
N LYS A 68 14.61 4.68 12.47
CA LYS A 68 14.44 4.96 13.90
C LYS A 68 12.97 5.17 14.28
N SER A 69 12.18 5.79 13.40
CA SER A 69 10.74 5.99 13.63
C SER A 69 9.92 4.73 13.38
N LEU A 70 10.34 3.88 12.43
CA LEU A 70 9.61 2.65 12.10
C LEU A 70 9.64 1.63 13.25
N ALA A 71 10.75 1.51 13.98
CA ALA A 71 10.86 0.58 15.11
C ALA A 71 9.79 0.79 16.21
N PRO A 72 9.61 1.98 16.80
CA PRO A 72 8.54 2.22 17.77
C PRO A 72 7.15 2.21 17.13
N THR A 73 6.98 2.54 15.84
CA THR A 73 5.69 2.31 15.17
C THR A 73 5.34 0.82 15.13
N LEU A 74 6.32 -0.05 14.87
CA LEU A 74 6.12 -1.50 14.88
C LEU A 74 5.80 -2.07 16.26
N ASP A 75 6.04 -1.36 17.37
CA ASP A 75 5.54 -1.80 18.69
C ASP A 75 4.00 -1.79 18.72
N PHE A 76 3.38 -0.77 18.13
CA PHE A 76 1.90 -0.66 18.02
C PHE A 76 1.33 -1.56 16.92
N PHE A 77 2.11 -1.77 15.85
CA PHE A 77 1.75 -2.62 14.71
C PHE A 77 2.58 -3.91 14.69
N PHE A 78 2.77 -4.53 15.84
CA PHE A 78 3.63 -5.70 16.02
C PHE A 78 3.31 -6.90 15.10
N PRO A 79 2.07 -7.15 14.62
CA PRO A 79 1.83 -8.22 13.65
C PRO A 79 2.61 -8.02 12.34
N LEU A 80 2.86 -6.78 11.92
CA LEU A 80 3.60 -6.47 10.68
C LEU A 80 5.09 -6.84 10.76
N ALA A 81 5.64 -6.93 11.98
CA ALA A 81 6.99 -7.42 12.23
C ALA A 81 7.07 -8.95 12.36
N GLY A 82 5.92 -9.65 12.38
CA GLY A 82 5.83 -11.10 12.46
C GLY A 82 6.04 -11.80 11.12
N ARG A 83 5.65 -13.07 11.04
CA ARG A 83 5.58 -13.86 9.81
C ARG A 83 4.27 -14.62 9.72
N LEU A 84 3.80 -14.87 8.51
CA LEU A 84 2.74 -15.85 8.33
C LEU A 84 3.29 -17.22 8.72
N ALA A 85 2.45 -18.04 9.34
CA ALA A 85 2.75 -19.41 9.70
C ALA A 85 1.52 -20.27 9.43
N MET A 86 1.76 -21.57 9.26
CA MET A 86 0.70 -22.56 9.13
C MET A 86 0.98 -23.74 10.05
N GLU A 87 -0.09 -24.35 10.53
CA GLU A 87 -0.06 -25.56 11.35
C GLU A 87 -1.02 -26.58 10.72
N LYS A 88 -0.50 -27.78 10.44
CA LYS A 88 -1.28 -28.90 9.92
C LYS A 88 -1.80 -29.72 11.10
N HIS A 89 -3.10 -29.97 11.13
CA HIS A 89 -3.77 -30.71 12.18
C HIS A 89 -3.92 -32.19 11.81
N LYS A 90 -4.31 -33.00 12.81
CA LYS A 90 -4.48 -34.46 12.66
C LYS A 90 -5.64 -34.84 11.74
N ASP A 91 -6.61 -33.96 11.54
CA ASP A 91 -7.76 -34.11 10.65
C ASP A 91 -7.47 -33.62 9.22
N ASP A 92 -6.19 -33.46 8.87
CA ASP A 92 -5.69 -32.90 7.60
C ASP A 92 -6.09 -31.43 7.34
N SER A 93 -6.73 -30.74 8.29
CA SER A 93 -6.99 -29.31 8.18
C SER A 93 -5.71 -28.48 8.37
N ILE A 94 -5.68 -27.29 7.77
CA ILE A 94 -4.56 -26.35 7.86
C ILE A 94 -5.08 -25.04 8.47
N SER A 95 -4.47 -24.60 9.57
CA SER A 95 -4.71 -23.28 10.13
C SER A 95 -3.58 -22.32 9.73
N PHE A 96 -3.95 -21.11 9.30
CA PHE A 96 -3.01 -20.02 9.08
C PHE A 96 -3.11 -19.01 10.22
N PHE A 97 -1.96 -18.49 10.64
CA PHE A 97 -1.87 -17.48 11.69
C PHE A 97 -0.64 -16.61 11.49
N ILE A 98 -0.68 -15.40 12.05
CA ILE A 98 0.50 -14.55 12.17
C ILE A 98 1.25 -14.97 13.42
N LYS A 99 2.51 -15.36 13.24
CA LYS A 99 3.46 -15.57 14.33
C LYS A 99 4.15 -14.23 14.63
N CYS A 100 3.76 -13.59 15.74
CA CYS A 100 4.36 -12.34 16.21
C CYS A 100 5.72 -12.61 16.87
N ASN A 101 6.74 -12.85 16.04
CA ASN A 101 8.08 -13.27 16.46
C ASN A 101 9.16 -12.21 16.21
N ASP A 102 8.77 -10.96 15.98
CA ASP A 102 9.65 -9.81 15.80
C ASP A 102 10.77 -10.04 14.77
N GLN A 103 10.51 -10.85 13.73
CA GLN A 103 11.46 -11.04 12.64
C GLN A 103 11.72 -9.75 11.85
N GLY A 104 10.84 -8.75 12.01
CA GLY A 104 11.00 -7.40 11.52
C GLY A 104 10.45 -7.17 10.12
N ALA A 105 10.17 -5.91 9.85
CA ALA A 105 9.86 -5.37 8.53
C ALA A 105 11.14 -5.12 7.73
N SER A 106 11.02 -5.04 6.41
CA SER A 106 12.12 -4.67 5.52
C SER A 106 12.02 -3.20 5.14
N LEU A 107 13.14 -2.47 5.24
CA LEU A 107 13.26 -1.10 4.78
C LEU A 107 14.42 -1.03 3.77
N VAL A 108 14.12 -0.60 2.56
CA VAL A 108 15.07 -0.51 1.44
C VAL A 108 15.25 0.95 1.07
N HIS A 109 16.45 1.34 0.71
CA HIS A 109 16.67 2.63 0.05
C HIS A 109 17.41 2.46 -1.28
N ALA A 110 16.98 3.23 -2.28
CA ALA A 110 17.53 3.17 -3.63
C ALA A 110 17.47 4.57 -4.29
N PRO A 111 18.48 4.99 -5.06
CA PRO A 111 18.37 6.14 -5.94
C PRO A 111 17.74 5.73 -7.27
N ALA A 112 17.10 6.69 -7.93
CA ALA A 112 16.64 6.55 -9.29
C ALA A 112 16.86 7.87 -10.05
N GLU A 113 17.40 7.77 -11.26
CA GLU A 113 17.54 8.90 -12.19
C GLU A 113 16.21 9.16 -12.91
N VAL A 114 15.21 9.58 -12.13
CA VAL A 114 13.85 9.86 -12.59
C VAL A 114 13.39 11.16 -11.94
N LEU A 115 12.70 12.01 -12.69
CA LEU A 115 12.07 13.24 -12.17
C LEU A 115 10.67 12.93 -11.64
N VAL A 116 10.17 13.79 -10.76
CA VAL A 116 8.77 13.78 -10.32
C VAL A 116 7.82 13.94 -11.51
N SER A 117 8.15 14.84 -12.45
CA SER A 117 7.38 15.04 -13.68
C SER A 117 7.30 13.79 -14.54
N ASP A 118 8.36 12.97 -14.58
CA ASP A 118 8.34 11.70 -15.32
C ASP A 118 7.32 10.70 -14.77
N ILE A 119 6.82 10.89 -13.54
CA ILE A 119 5.83 10.04 -12.88
C ILE A 119 4.42 10.63 -12.92
N LEU A 120 4.31 11.97 -12.85
CA LEU A 120 3.02 12.66 -12.72
C LEU A 120 2.48 13.22 -14.05
N ASP A 121 3.36 13.64 -14.98
CA ASP A 121 2.94 14.22 -16.26
C ASP A 121 2.40 13.15 -17.23
N PRO A 122 2.94 11.92 -17.30
CA PRO A 122 2.38 10.89 -18.15
C PRO A 122 0.96 10.51 -17.73
N VAL A 123 0.12 10.27 -18.74
CA VAL A 123 -1.29 9.91 -18.51
C VAL A 123 -1.47 8.49 -17.98
N TYR A 124 -0.45 7.65 -18.13
CA TYR A 124 -0.41 6.30 -17.59
C TYR A 124 0.65 6.21 -16.50
N VAL A 125 0.47 5.28 -15.56
CA VAL A 125 1.48 4.99 -14.55
C VAL A 125 2.73 4.40 -15.24
N PRO A 126 3.87 5.10 -15.24
CA PRO A 126 5.05 4.64 -15.97
C PRO A 126 5.57 3.33 -15.39
N PRO A 127 6.04 2.36 -16.21
CA PRO A 127 6.54 1.07 -15.73
C PRO A 127 7.68 1.18 -14.69
N VAL A 128 8.45 2.27 -14.72
CA VAL A 128 9.51 2.53 -13.74
C VAL A 128 8.99 2.58 -12.31
N VAL A 129 7.73 3.00 -12.11
CA VAL A 129 7.08 3.05 -10.80
C VAL A 129 7.03 1.68 -10.14
N TYR A 130 6.92 0.59 -10.90
CA TYR A 130 6.94 -0.76 -10.33
C TYR A 130 8.27 -1.11 -9.69
N ARG A 131 9.37 -0.48 -10.12
CA ARG A 131 10.71 -0.65 -9.51
C ARG A 131 10.85 0.10 -8.19
N PHE A 132 9.90 0.97 -7.85
CA PHE A 132 9.88 1.69 -6.58
C PHE A 132 9.19 0.93 -5.45
N PHE A 133 8.73 -0.29 -5.73
CA PHE A 133 8.13 -1.20 -4.76
C PHE A 133 9.00 -2.44 -4.54
N PRO A 134 9.18 -2.87 -3.28
CA PRO A 134 9.83 -4.14 -2.98
C PRO A 134 8.85 -5.31 -3.18
N ILE A 135 9.37 -6.53 -3.31
CA ILE A 135 8.59 -7.77 -3.25
C ILE A 135 7.48 -7.84 -4.33
N ASN A 136 7.81 -7.40 -5.55
CA ASN A 136 6.87 -7.48 -6.67
C ASN A 136 6.43 -8.93 -6.95
N TYR A 137 5.16 -9.07 -7.34
CA TYR A 137 4.50 -10.33 -7.70
C TYR A 137 4.31 -11.36 -6.57
N ALA A 138 4.73 -11.07 -5.33
CA ALA A 138 4.51 -11.99 -4.22
C ALA A 138 3.03 -12.11 -3.85
N THR A 139 2.59 -13.33 -3.62
CA THR A 139 1.27 -13.67 -3.08
C THR A 139 1.29 -13.64 -1.56
N ASN A 140 0.15 -13.42 -0.92
CA ASN A 140 0.07 -13.36 0.54
C ASN A 140 0.50 -14.68 1.21
N TYR A 141 0.33 -15.81 0.54
CA TYR A 141 0.90 -17.09 0.96
C TYR A 141 2.44 -17.06 1.08
N ASP A 142 3.13 -16.26 0.26
CA ASP A 142 4.59 -16.12 0.32
C ASP A 142 5.07 -15.46 1.64
N GLY A 143 4.16 -14.89 2.44
CA GLY A 143 4.44 -14.38 3.78
C GLY A 143 4.94 -15.43 4.78
N LEU A 144 4.88 -16.73 4.43
CA LEU A 144 5.55 -17.81 5.17
C LEU A 144 7.07 -17.65 5.17
N ARG A 145 7.62 -17.00 4.14
CA ARG A 145 9.06 -16.82 3.92
C ARG A 145 9.45 -15.35 3.76
N LEU A 146 8.55 -14.51 3.27
CA LEU A 146 8.77 -13.08 3.07
C LEU A 146 8.30 -12.26 4.28
N PRO A 147 8.85 -11.04 4.49
CA PRO A 147 8.29 -10.10 5.45
C PRO A 147 6.81 -9.80 5.16
N LEU A 148 6.04 -9.52 6.22
CA LEU A 148 4.65 -9.06 6.07
C LEU A 148 4.57 -7.58 5.69
N LEU A 149 5.61 -6.82 6.01
CA LEU A 149 5.77 -5.41 5.62
C LEU A 149 7.15 -5.19 5.00
N SER A 150 7.17 -4.57 3.83
CA SER A 150 8.38 -4.09 3.18
C SER A 150 8.17 -2.71 2.59
N ILE A 151 9.09 -1.80 2.88
CA ILE A 151 9.03 -0.39 2.49
C ILE A 151 10.28 -0.07 1.68
N GLN A 152 10.13 0.64 0.58
CA GLN A 152 11.23 1.16 -0.22
C GLN A 152 11.15 2.68 -0.29
N VAL A 153 12.24 3.33 0.06
CA VAL A 153 12.45 4.77 -0.06
C VAL A 153 13.30 4.99 -1.30
N THR A 154 12.69 5.51 -2.36
CA THR A 154 13.38 5.81 -3.61
C THR A 154 13.67 7.29 -3.71
N PHE A 155 14.95 7.67 -3.76
CA PHE A 155 15.38 9.05 -3.97
C PHE A 155 15.40 9.35 -5.46
N LEU A 156 14.52 10.25 -5.88
CA LEU A 156 14.45 10.77 -7.23
C LEU A 156 15.41 11.96 -7.37
N ILE A 157 15.55 12.47 -8.59
CA ILE A 157 16.36 13.66 -8.88
C ILE A 157 15.85 14.85 -8.03
N ASP A 158 14.55 15.15 -8.12
CA ASP A 158 13.85 16.28 -7.51
C ASP A 158 12.78 15.85 -6.48
N GLY A 159 12.71 14.57 -6.15
CA GLY A 159 11.66 14.02 -5.28
C GLY A 159 12.08 12.84 -4.40
N ILE A 160 11.12 12.35 -3.63
CA ILE A 160 11.24 11.12 -2.82
C ILE A 160 9.96 10.32 -3.02
N PHE A 161 10.09 9.03 -3.30
CA PHE A 161 8.97 8.11 -3.39
C PHE A 161 9.05 7.08 -2.26
N ILE A 162 8.00 6.93 -1.46
CA ILE A 162 7.89 5.86 -0.46
C ILE A 162 6.92 4.82 -0.99
N GLY A 163 7.44 3.68 -1.44
CA GLY A 163 6.64 2.51 -1.84
C GLY A 163 6.48 1.55 -0.67
N CYS A 164 5.24 1.30 -0.25
CA CYS A 164 4.93 0.36 0.83
C CYS A 164 4.23 -0.87 0.27
N THR A 165 4.75 -2.05 0.62
CA THR A 165 4.24 -3.37 0.23
C THR A 165 3.88 -4.15 1.49
N MET A 166 2.62 -4.52 1.64
CA MET A 166 2.08 -5.16 2.84
C MET A 166 1.30 -6.43 2.46
N ASN A 167 1.41 -7.48 3.26
CA ASN A 167 0.67 -8.71 3.03
C ASN A 167 -0.83 -8.44 3.23
N HIS A 168 -1.64 -8.60 2.18
CA HIS A 168 -3.05 -8.22 2.20
C HIS A 168 -3.89 -9.12 3.12
N SER A 169 -3.42 -10.32 3.47
CA SER A 169 -4.08 -11.16 4.48
C SER A 169 -3.88 -10.66 5.90
N VAL A 170 -3.05 -9.63 6.14
CA VAL A 170 -2.87 -9.04 7.48
C VAL A 170 -3.39 -7.60 7.59
N CYS A 171 -3.83 -7.01 6.48
CA CYS A 171 -4.35 -5.65 6.45
C CYS A 171 -5.33 -5.44 5.28
N ASP A 172 -6.31 -4.58 5.48
CA ASP A 172 -7.11 -3.99 4.41
C ASP A 172 -6.61 -2.57 4.06
N GLY A 173 -7.29 -1.89 3.12
CA GLY A 173 -6.91 -0.53 2.71
C GLY A 173 -6.97 0.49 3.87
N SER A 174 -7.94 0.34 4.78
CA SER A 174 -8.11 1.22 5.94
C SER A 174 -6.95 1.06 6.92
N SER A 175 -6.62 -0.18 7.27
CA SER A 175 -5.51 -0.53 8.17
C SER A 175 -4.16 -0.16 7.58
N PHE A 176 -3.99 -0.32 6.25
CA PHE A 176 -2.80 0.11 5.53
C PHE A 176 -2.53 1.61 5.69
N TRP A 177 -3.53 2.44 5.42
CA TRP A 177 -3.36 3.89 5.54
C TRP A 177 -3.28 4.34 7.00
N HIS A 178 -3.93 3.64 7.92
CA HIS A 178 -3.76 3.90 9.35
C HIS A 178 -2.30 3.67 9.79
N PHE A 179 -1.66 2.59 9.33
CA PHE A 179 -0.23 2.35 9.57
C PHE A 179 0.64 3.47 8.98
N MET A 180 0.44 3.83 7.71
CA MET A 180 1.23 4.89 7.05
C MET A 180 1.10 6.23 7.78
N ASN A 181 -0.12 6.60 8.18
CA ASN A 181 -0.37 7.86 8.89
C ASN A 181 0.31 7.86 10.27
N SER A 182 0.18 6.76 11.03
CA SER A 182 0.85 6.58 12.32
C SER A 182 2.38 6.65 12.18
N TRP A 183 2.94 5.98 11.17
CA TRP A 183 4.39 6.01 10.92
C TRP A 183 4.89 7.41 10.57
N SER A 184 4.16 8.14 9.71
CA SER A 184 4.50 9.52 9.35
C SER A 184 4.47 10.45 10.57
N ALA A 185 3.46 10.30 11.45
CA ALA A 185 3.34 11.08 12.68
C ALA A 185 4.48 10.81 13.66
N VAL A 186 4.85 9.53 13.85
CA VAL A 186 6.01 9.15 14.69
C VAL A 186 7.31 9.71 14.09
N THR A 187 7.48 9.67 12.77
CA THR A 187 8.66 10.23 12.09
C THR A 187 8.79 11.73 12.30
N ARG A 188 7.69 12.49 12.23
CA ARG A 188 7.67 13.93 12.51
C ARG A 188 7.95 14.31 13.97
N GLY A 189 8.10 13.34 14.87
CA GLY A 189 8.36 13.62 16.29
C GLY A 189 7.10 13.87 17.12
N LYS A 190 5.93 13.39 16.68
CA LYS A 190 4.70 13.36 17.53
C LYS A 190 4.65 12.16 18.48
N ALA A 191 5.79 11.54 18.79
CA ALA A 191 5.89 10.67 19.96
C ALA A 191 5.42 11.39 21.24
N GLY A 192 5.56 12.72 21.30
CA GLY A 192 4.97 13.57 22.33
C GLY A 192 3.44 13.42 22.42
N GLU A 193 2.68 13.58 21.33
CA GLU A 193 1.21 13.46 21.36
C GLU A 193 0.72 12.02 21.63
N LEU A 194 1.44 10.99 21.21
CA LEU A 194 1.11 9.58 21.51
C LEU A 194 1.41 9.21 22.97
N VAL A 195 2.46 9.80 23.57
CA VAL A 195 2.78 9.69 24.99
C VAL A 195 1.85 10.55 25.85
N GLU A 196 1.41 11.71 25.34
CA GLU A 196 0.56 12.69 26.05
C GLU A 196 -0.93 12.32 25.99
N ARG A 197 -1.42 11.72 24.89
CA ARG A 197 -2.82 11.26 24.73
C ARG A 197 -3.04 9.79 25.12
N GLY A 198 -1.95 9.03 25.22
CA GLY A 198 -1.93 7.65 25.70
C GLY A 198 -2.58 6.61 24.79
N LEU A 199 -2.43 5.33 25.19
CA LEU A 199 -3.00 4.15 24.51
C LEU A 199 -4.52 4.22 24.34
N GLY A 200 -5.21 4.98 25.19
CA GLY A 200 -6.67 5.18 25.12
C GLY A 200 -7.12 5.91 23.87
N TRP A 201 -6.33 6.87 23.35
CA TRP A 201 -6.66 7.57 22.11
C TRP A 201 -6.49 6.68 20.87
N ALA A 202 -5.42 5.88 20.84
CA ALA A 202 -5.22 4.88 19.79
C ALA A 202 -6.31 3.79 19.81
N ALA A 203 -6.68 3.30 20.99
CA ALA A 203 -7.78 2.36 21.17
C ALA A 203 -9.13 2.95 20.76
N TRP A 204 -9.37 4.24 21.02
CA TRP A 204 -10.57 4.95 20.57
C TRP A 204 -10.64 5.10 19.05
N LEU A 205 -9.54 5.41 18.37
CA LEU A 205 -9.50 5.50 16.91
C LEU A 205 -9.76 4.14 16.25
N LEU A 206 -9.21 3.06 16.83
CA LEU A 206 -9.51 1.68 16.45
C LEU A 206 -11.00 1.36 16.70
N ASN A 207 -11.56 1.76 17.84
CA ASN A 207 -12.97 1.57 18.16
C ASN A 207 -13.90 2.32 17.20
N GLN A 208 -13.57 3.56 16.80
CA GLN A 208 -14.34 4.30 15.79
C GLN A 208 -14.36 3.61 14.42
N THR A 209 -13.25 2.98 14.04
CA THR A 209 -13.14 2.23 12.79
C THR A 209 -13.91 0.90 12.85
N ILE A 210 -13.94 0.25 14.02
CA ILE A 210 -14.71 -0.99 14.26
C ILE A 210 -16.22 -0.69 14.28
N THR A 211 -16.63 0.41 14.93
CA THR A 211 -18.05 0.80 15.07
C THR A 211 -18.67 1.34 13.78
N SER A 212 -17.88 1.66 12.75
CA SER A 212 -18.39 2.04 11.43
C SER A 212 -18.76 0.85 10.54
N HIS A 213 -18.58 -0.39 10.99
CA HIS A 213 -18.91 -1.61 10.25
C HIS A 213 -20.16 -2.30 10.86
N ASN A 214 -21.15 -2.62 10.03
CA ASN A 214 -22.41 -3.23 10.44
C ASN A 214 -22.26 -4.75 10.64
N ASP A 215 -22.44 -5.23 11.87
CA ASP A 215 -22.29 -6.64 12.29
C ASP A 215 -23.21 -7.62 11.52
N SER A 216 -24.40 -7.17 11.11
CA SER A 216 -25.43 -8.04 10.50
C SER A 216 -25.09 -8.50 9.08
N GLU A 217 -24.46 -7.66 8.27
CA GLU A 217 -24.04 -7.97 6.89
C GLU A 217 -22.79 -8.84 6.85
N VAL A 218 -21.85 -8.61 7.78
CA VAL A 218 -20.64 -9.41 7.93
C VAL A 218 -20.99 -10.84 8.33
N ARG A 219 -21.94 -11.00 9.26
CA ARG A 219 -22.34 -12.32 9.77
C ARG A 219 -23.12 -13.15 8.76
N SER A 220 -24.01 -12.53 7.98
CA SER A 220 -24.73 -13.23 6.90
C SER A 220 -23.78 -13.64 5.76
N SER A 221 -22.86 -12.75 5.37
CA SER A 221 -21.82 -13.05 4.39
C SER A 221 -20.89 -14.18 4.85
N TRP A 222 -20.54 -14.18 6.14
CA TRP A 222 -19.79 -15.24 6.81
C TRP A 222 -20.48 -16.60 6.75
N GLU A 223 -21.75 -16.66 7.17
CA GLU A 223 -22.53 -17.91 7.16
C GLU A 223 -22.72 -18.47 5.75
N ALA A 224 -22.88 -17.60 4.76
CA ALA A 224 -22.93 -17.99 3.35
C ALA A 224 -21.58 -18.55 2.86
N TRP A 225 -20.46 -17.91 3.22
CA TRP A 225 -19.13 -18.37 2.84
C TRP A 225 -18.76 -19.70 3.51
N MET A 226 -19.09 -19.91 4.79
CA MET A 226 -18.82 -21.19 5.48
C MET A 226 -19.52 -22.39 4.80
N LYS A 227 -20.68 -22.16 4.18
CA LYS A 227 -21.39 -23.20 3.41
C LYS A 227 -20.68 -23.55 2.09
N LYS A 228 -19.92 -22.61 1.52
CA LYS A 228 -19.20 -22.79 0.25
C LYS A 228 -17.98 -21.84 0.17
N PRO A 229 -16.82 -22.24 0.74
CA PRO A 229 -15.65 -21.37 0.77
C PRO A 229 -15.12 -21.17 -0.64
N LEU A 230 -15.13 -19.92 -1.10
CA LEU A 230 -14.49 -19.51 -2.35
C LEU A 230 -13.24 -18.72 -2.01
N LEU A 231 -12.09 -19.21 -2.46
CA LEU A 231 -10.83 -18.47 -2.38
C LEU A 231 -10.80 -17.46 -3.52
N MET A 232 -10.35 -16.22 -3.25
CA MET A 232 -10.18 -15.20 -4.29
C MET A 232 -8.99 -15.56 -5.18
N THR A 233 -9.19 -16.43 -6.16
CA THR A 233 -8.14 -16.70 -7.14
C THR A 233 -8.03 -15.53 -8.11
N ARG A 234 -6.79 -15.18 -8.50
CA ARG A 234 -6.53 -14.29 -9.63
C ARG A 234 -6.82 -15.04 -10.93
N SER A 235 -8.06 -15.44 -11.16
CA SER A 235 -8.50 -16.14 -12.36
C SER A 235 -9.19 -15.15 -13.30
N LYS A 236 -8.55 -14.97 -14.47
CA LYS A 236 -8.99 -14.32 -15.72
C LYS A 236 -10.15 -13.33 -15.59
N ALA A 237 -9.85 -12.07 -15.88
CA ALA A 237 -10.82 -11.04 -16.23
C ALA A 237 -11.94 -11.63 -17.10
N ALA A 238 -13.05 -11.95 -16.46
CA ALA A 238 -14.30 -12.26 -17.12
C ALA A 238 -15.15 -11.01 -16.96
N THR A 239 -14.92 -10.05 -17.86
CA THR A 239 -15.82 -8.91 -18.14
C THR A 239 -16.20 -7.97 -16.99
N GLY A 240 -15.66 -8.14 -15.78
CA GLY A 240 -16.03 -7.37 -14.60
C GLY A 240 -15.07 -6.22 -14.31
N LEU A 241 -15.63 -5.08 -13.88
CA LEU A 241 -14.89 -4.00 -13.25
C LEU A 241 -14.90 -4.19 -11.73
N ILE A 242 -13.74 -4.04 -11.10
CA ILE A 242 -13.58 -4.08 -9.64
C ILE A 242 -13.08 -2.72 -9.20
N THR A 243 -13.81 -2.06 -8.31
CA THR A 243 -13.36 -0.82 -7.69
C THR A 243 -12.76 -1.12 -6.33
N GLY A 244 -11.51 -0.70 -6.12
CA GLY A 244 -10.82 -0.77 -4.84
C GLY A 244 -10.35 0.60 -4.38
N SER A 245 -9.79 0.64 -3.17
CA SER A 245 -9.41 1.89 -2.48
C SER A 245 -10.61 2.79 -2.13
N SER A 246 -10.37 3.96 -1.56
CA SER A 246 -11.42 4.89 -1.15
C SER A 246 -10.93 6.34 -1.21
N PRO A 247 -11.75 7.29 -1.72
CA PRO A 247 -11.44 8.72 -1.66
C PRO A 247 -11.45 9.26 -0.22
N ARG A 248 -12.00 8.49 0.73
CA ARG A 248 -12.01 8.85 2.16
C ARG A 248 -10.70 8.50 2.87
N PHE A 249 -9.79 7.81 2.19
CA PHE A 249 -8.50 7.47 2.79
C PHE A 249 -7.65 8.72 2.97
N ASN A 250 -7.08 8.84 4.16
CA ASN A 250 -6.24 9.97 4.51
C ASN A 250 -4.83 9.79 3.93
N VAL A 251 -4.68 10.01 2.62
CA VAL A 251 -3.41 9.79 1.91
C VAL A 251 -2.50 11.02 1.94
N TYR A 252 -3.05 12.22 1.73
CA TYR A 252 -2.25 13.44 1.63
C TYR A 252 -1.81 14.05 2.97
N GLU A 253 -2.23 13.51 4.11
CA GLU A 253 -1.73 13.93 5.44
C GLU A 253 -0.48 13.14 5.90
N ASN A 254 0.00 12.20 5.08
CA ASN A 254 1.22 11.43 5.33
C ASN A 254 2.48 12.28 5.09
N ASP A 255 2.79 13.21 5.99
CA ASP A 255 4.01 14.03 5.96
C ASP A 255 5.11 13.41 6.86
N PHE A 256 6.32 13.23 6.35
CA PHE A 256 7.43 12.63 7.10
C PHE A 256 8.43 13.66 7.66
N GLY A 257 8.05 14.95 7.64
CA GLY A 257 8.88 16.09 8.07
C GLY A 257 9.46 16.86 6.89
N TRP A 258 8.98 16.60 5.68
CA TRP A 258 9.39 17.27 4.45
C TRP A 258 8.22 17.71 3.57
N GLY A 259 7.01 17.75 4.14
CA GLY A 259 5.80 18.22 3.48
C GLY A 259 4.85 17.09 3.10
N LYS A 260 3.68 17.49 2.61
CA LYS A 260 2.62 16.57 2.19
C LYS A 260 3.00 15.86 0.88
N PRO A 261 2.48 14.64 0.65
CA PRO A 261 2.59 14.00 -0.66
C PRO A 261 1.95 14.88 -1.75
N ILE A 262 2.48 14.77 -2.96
CA ILE A 262 2.00 15.44 -4.17
C ILE A 262 1.35 14.49 -5.16
N GLY A 263 1.41 13.17 -4.89
CA GLY A 263 0.76 12.17 -5.72
C GLY A 263 0.82 10.77 -5.12
N VAL A 264 -0.05 9.90 -5.62
CA VAL A 264 -0.21 8.52 -5.16
C VAL A 264 -0.12 7.57 -6.34
N ARG A 265 0.60 6.46 -6.20
CA ARG A 265 0.68 5.43 -7.24
C ARG A 265 0.56 4.04 -6.64
N SER A 266 -0.10 3.13 -7.36
CA SER A 266 -0.12 1.71 -6.99
C SER A 266 0.98 0.92 -7.66
N GLY A 267 1.58 -0.03 -6.93
CA GLY A 267 2.51 -1.01 -7.48
C GLY A 267 1.81 -2.14 -8.24
N CYS A 268 2.59 -3.01 -8.87
CA CYS A 268 2.08 -4.11 -9.70
C CYS A 268 1.15 -5.09 -8.95
N GLY A 269 1.29 -5.21 -7.62
CA GLY A 269 0.43 -6.01 -6.75
C GLY A 269 -1.05 -5.62 -6.79
N ASN A 270 -1.34 -4.36 -7.11
CA ASN A 270 -2.71 -3.84 -7.27
C ASN A 270 -3.11 -3.64 -8.73
N LYS A 271 -2.29 -4.07 -9.70
CA LYS A 271 -2.60 -3.92 -11.13
C LYS A 271 -3.13 -5.23 -11.67
N SER A 272 -4.42 -5.28 -11.96
CA SER A 272 -5.07 -6.38 -12.67
C SER A 272 -6.10 -5.82 -13.62
N GLU A 273 -6.36 -6.55 -14.72
CA GLU A 273 -7.34 -6.13 -15.69
C GLU A 273 -8.72 -5.88 -15.04
N GLY A 274 -9.33 -4.76 -15.40
CA GLY A 274 -10.62 -4.33 -14.88
C GLY A 274 -10.56 -3.71 -13.48
N ASN A 275 -9.37 -3.50 -12.90
CA ASN A 275 -9.25 -2.86 -11.58
C ASN A 275 -9.26 -1.33 -11.71
N ILE A 276 -10.10 -0.68 -10.91
CA ILE A 276 -10.18 0.77 -10.76
C ILE A 276 -9.82 1.10 -9.31
N SER A 277 -8.72 1.82 -9.10
CA SER A 277 -8.34 2.34 -7.78
C SER A 277 -8.77 3.80 -7.65
N VAL A 278 -9.42 4.13 -6.54
CA VAL A 278 -9.91 5.49 -6.26
C VAL A 278 -9.16 6.09 -5.07
N TYR A 279 -8.70 7.33 -5.21
CA TYR A 279 -8.00 8.10 -4.18
C TYR A 279 -8.63 9.48 -4.04
N PRO A 280 -8.43 10.18 -2.90
CA PRO A 280 -8.60 11.63 -2.93
C PRO A 280 -7.68 12.21 -4.01
N GLY A 281 -8.08 13.30 -4.63
CA GLY A 281 -7.21 14.10 -5.48
C GLY A 281 -6.47 15.16 -4.64
N PRO A 282 -5.47 15.85 -5.24
CA PRO A 282 -4.62 16.81 -4.54
C PRO A 282 -5.37 18.10 -4.14
N VAL A 283 -6.52 18.38 -4.76
CA VAL A 283 -7.40 19.50 -4.45
C VAL A 283 -8.55 19.01 -3.57
N GLU A 284 -8.95 19.79 -2.57
CA GLU A 284 -10.09 19.45 -1.71
C GLU A 284 -11.35 19.17 -2.54
N GLY A 285 -12.03 18.04 -2.25
CA GLY A 285 -13.20 17.59 -3.00
C GLY A 285 -12.90 16.89 -4.33
N SER A 286 -11.65 16.88 -4.79
CA SER A 286 -11.26 16.12 -5.98
C SER A 286 -10.97 14.64 -5.64
N VAL A 287 -11.06 13.80 -6.67
CA VAL A 287 -10.83 12.35 -6.66
C VAL A 287 -9.84 12.01 -7.78
N GLU A 288 -8.88 11.15 -7.50
CA GLU A 288 -8.00 10.58 -8.51
C GLU A 288 -8.40 9.13 -8.77
N ILE A 289 -8.50 8.77 -10.04
CA ILE A 289 -8.92 7.43 -10.47
C ILE A 289 -7.82 6.82 -11.32
N GLU A 290 -7.37 5.65 -10.90
CA GLU A 290 -6.34 4.88 -11.58
C GLU A 290 -6.98 3.59 -12.12
N ALA A 291 -7.24 3.54 -13.43
CA ALA A 291 -7.83 2.39 -14.11
C ALA A 291 -6.76 1.49 -14.76
N CYS A 292 -6.84 0.18 -14.52
CA CYS A 292 -5.99 -0.84 -15.12
C CYS A 292 -6.80 -1.63 -16.13
N LEU A 293 -6.62 -1.28 -17.41
CA LEU A 293 -7.35 -1.85 -18.54
C LEU A 293 -6.39 -2.32 -19.63
N LEU A 294 -6.78 -3.35 -20.38
CA LEU A 294 -6.00 -3.88 -21.48
C LEU A 294 -5.89 -2.80 -22.55
N THR A 295 -4.75 -2.78 -23.25
CA THR A 295 -4.51 -1.80 -24.31
C THR A 295 -5.59 -1.82 -25.38
N ASN A 296 -6.14 -2.98 -25.70
CA ASN A 296 -7.24 -3.11 -26.66
C ASN A 296 -8.55 -2.52 -26.12
N THR A 297 -8.84 -2.71 -24.83
CA THR A 297 -10.00 -2.09 -24.15
C THR A 297 -9.87 -0.57 -24.16
N LEU A 298 -8.69 -0.04 -23.81
CA LEU A 298 -8.43 1.40 -23.84
C LEU A 298 -8.57 2.00 -25.25
N LYS A 299 -8.09 1.30 -26.28
CA LYS A 299 -8.25 1.73 -27.67
C LYS A 299 -9.72 1.76 -28.07
N ALA A 300 -10.47 0.70 -27.76
CA ALA A 300 -11.90 0.62 -28.05
C ALA A 300 -12.68 1.74 -27.34
N MET A 301 -12.36 2.06 -26.08
CA MET A 301 -12.98 3.17 -25.34
C MET A 301 -12.68 4.54 -25.97
N GLY A 302 -11.49 4.71 -26.57
CA GLY A 302 -11.10 5.97 -27.22
C GLY A 302 -11.75 6.17 -28.59
N GLU A 303 -12.15 5.09 -29.24
CA GLU A 303 -12.88 5.11 -30.52
C GLU A 303 -14.40 5.19 -30.32
N ASP A 304 -14.88 4.98 -29.08
CA ASP A 304 -16.29 5.04 -28.72
C ASP A 304 -16.76 6.51 -28.56
N LEU A 305 -17.71 6.90 -29.41
CA LEU A 305 -18.29 8.24 -29.45
C LEU A 305 -19.17 8.54 -28.23
N GLU A 306 -19.88 7.56 -27.70
CA GLU A 306 -20.76 7.71 -26.54
C GLU A 306 -19.91 7.86 -25.26
N PHE A 307 -18.88 7.03 -25.12
CA PHE A 307 -17.88 7.18 -24.06
C PHE A 307 -17.18 8.53 -24.15
N SER A 308 -16.83 8.98 -25.35
CA SER A 308 -16.20 10.29 -25.55
C SER A 308 -17.12 11.46 -25.17
N VAL A 309 -18.44 11.33 -25.31
CA VAL A 309 -19.42 12.35 -24.88
C VAL A 309 -19.59 12.32 -23.36
N TYR A 310 -19.70 11.14 -22.75
CA TYR A 310 -19.78 11.00 -21.28
C TYR A 310 -18.50 11.43 -20.57
N ALA A 311 -17.34 11.07 -21.10
CA ALA A 311 -16.04 11.51 -20.61
C ALA A 311 -15.89 13.04 -20.73
N LYS A 312 -16.43 13.66 -21.79
CA LYS A 312 -16.48 15.14 -21.93
C LYS A 312 -17.41 15.82 -20.93
N GLN A 313 -18.49 15.17 -20.50
CA GLN A 313 -19.34 15.68 -19.41
C GLN A 313 -18.67 15.51 -18.03
N LEU A 314 -17.93 14.42 -17.82
CA LEU A 314 -17.07 14.21 -16.64
C LEU A 314 -15.83 15.12 -16.63
N LEU A 315 -15.38 15.60 -17.78
CA LEU A 315 -14.24 16.52 -17.95
C LEU A 315 -14.43 17.90 -17.30
N PHE A 316 -15.66 18.29 -16.99
CA PHE A 316 -15.92 19.46 -16.14
C PHE A 316 -15.57 19.23 -14.66
N LEU A 317 -15.26 17.98 -14.27
CA LEU A 317 -14.91 17.57 -12.91
C LEU A 317 -13.63 16.70 -12.80
N PHE A 318 -13.17 16.02 -13.86
CA PHE A 318 -11.97 15.14 -13.82
C PHE A 318 -11.20 15.07 -15.15
N SER A 319 -9.86 15.08 -15.10
CA SER A 319 -9.00 14.93 -16.28
C SER A 319 -8.72 13.46 -16.59
N PHE A 320 -9.17 12.97 -17.77
CA PHE A 320 -8.79 11.67 -18.34
C PHE A 320 -8.42 11.85 -19.81
N PHE A 321 -7.28 11.34 -20.27
CA PHE A 321 -6.91 11.37 -21.71
C PHE A 321 -6.15 10.12 -22.20
N PHE A 322 -6.24 9.83 -23.49
CA PHE A 322 -5.88 8.55 -24.12
C PHE A 322 -4.40 8.42 -24.56
N ILE A 323 -3.91 7.18 -24.63
CA ILE A 323 -2.54 6.78 -24.99
C ILE A 323 -2.32 6.79 -26.51
N LYS A 324 -1.15 7.31 -26.95
CA LYS A 324 -0.53 7.00 -28.24
C LYS A 324 0.62 6.02 -27.99
N SER A 325 0.55 4.83 -28.60
CA SER A 325 1.56 3.76 -28.49
C SER A 325 2.87 4.17 -29.17
N ILE A 326 4.00 3.92 -28.49
CA ILE A 326 5.30 3.76 -29.14
C ILE A 326 5.64 2.27 -29.04
N SER A 327 6.02 1.72 -30.20
CA SER A 327 6.46 0.36 -30.51
C SER A 327 7.62 -0.13 -29.66
#